data_AF-A0A2T4VHW1-F1
#
_entry.id   AF-A0A2T4VHW1-F1
#
_cell.length_a   1.000
_cell.length_b   1.000
_cell.length_c   1.000
_cell.angle_alpha   90.00
_cell.angle_beta   90.00
_cell.angle_gamma   90.00
#
_symmetry.space_group_name_H-M   'P 1'
#
loop_
_entity.id
_entity.type
_entity.pdbx_description
1 polymer ?
#
loop_
_entity_poly.entity_id
_entity_poly.type
_entity_poly.pdbx_seq_one_letter_code
_entity_poly.pdbx_strand_id
1 'polypeptide(L)'
;MMRWRTPLLVVLNVLLLLPLALMLHVALFGGLRQAPASKVAPMLSAEERRSLMTYERPCGGPRECQPPLACFVNARAMWVYCTDSKCMTDQQCSEEMACRTLKTLGDSPAIRHCTLVGGQKEGDTCSDMPSSRDEACERELICQGSRCGRPCRMDEPGSCPDGFFCHEGLNGPSCVPTCEGRVCPEGQECVRLDEGVSSCAQVYGQNCQRTPCPDGQKCVIQNPPHHPREVWGTCLIYCDEANPDSCPEGFVCQTGACRKSCDPAVPNVCGPHYKCYRYSEKYAWTCDLDL
;
A
#
# COMPACT_ATOMS: atom_id res chain seq x y z
N MET A 1 59.48 -13.13 -37.11
CA MET A 1 58.47 -13.86 -36.30
C MET A 1 58.09 -12.98 -35.12
N MET A 2 56.88 -12.42 -35.17
CA MET A 2 56.45 -11.27 -34.35
C MET A 2 56.01 -11.76 -32.95
N ARG A 3 56.60 -11.20 -31.88
CA ARG A 3 56.31 -11.51 -30.46
C ARG A 3 54.91 -11.02 -30.06
N TRP A 4 53.87 -11.76 -30.46
CA TRP A 4 52.47 -11.47 -30.10
C TRP A 4 52.02 -12.11 -28.77
N ARG A 5 52.87 -12.90 -28.13
CA ARG A 5 52.51 -13.67 -26.91
C ARG A 5 52.38 -12.81 -25.65
N THR A 6 53.14 -11.72 -25.55
CA THR A 6 53.11 -10.80 -24.41
C THR A 6 51.86 -9.91 -24.32
N PRO A 7 51.36 -9.27 -25.39
CA PRO A 7 50.13 -8.46 -25.29
C PRO A 7 48.89 -9.32 -25.01
N LEU A 8 48.86 -10.57 -25.47
CA LEU A 8 47.71 -11.48 -25.27
C LEU A 8 47.55 -11.89 -23.79
N LEU A 9 48.66 -12.11 -23.08
CA LEU A 9 48.67 -12.45 -21.64
C LEU A 9 48.25 -11.27 -20.75
N VAL A 10 48.54 -10.04 -21.16
CA VAL A 10 48.13 -8.83 -20.44
C VAL A 10 46.63 -8.59 -20.61
N VAL A 11 46.10 -8.74 -21.83
CA VAL A 11 44.67 -8.60 -22.11
C VAL A 11 43.84 -9.65 -21.38
N LEU A 12 44.32 -10.90 -21.34
CA LEU A 12 43.64 -11.99 -20.62
C LEU A 12 43.58 -11.74 -19.10
N ASN A 13 44.66 -11.23 -18.50
CA ASN A 13 44.68 -10.89 -17.06
C ASN A 13 43.75 -9.73 -16.71
N VAL A 14 43.69 -8.69 -17.55
CA VAL A 14 42.77 -7.57 -17.33
C VAL A 14 41.31 -8.03 -17.47
N LEU A 15 41.00 -8.88 -18.46
CA LEU A 15 39.66 -9.45 -18.66
C LEU A 15 39.19 -10.35 -17.50
N LEU A 16 40.10 -10.97 -16.76
CA LEU A 16 39.77 -11.83 -15.61
C LEU A 16 39.64 -11.06 -14.30
N LEU A 17 40.45 -10.02 -14.09
CA LEU A 17 40.45 -9.26 -12.83
C LEU A 17 39.33 -8.23 -12.75
N LEU A 18 38.89 -7.66 -13.89
CA LEU A 18 37.80 -6.68 -13.93
C LEU A 18 36.42 -7.24 -13.50
N PRO A 19 35.94 -8.40 -13.99
CA PRO A 19 34.67 -8.96 -13.54
C PRO A 19 34.73 -9.41 -12.08
N LEU A 20 35.91 -9.84 -11.60
CA LEU A 20 36.10 -10.25 -10.21
C LEU A 20 36.06 -9.05 -9.26
N ALA A 21 36.70 -7.94 -9.64
CA ALA A 21 36.60 -6.67 -8.91
C ALA A 21 35.17 -6.10 -8.95
N LEU A 22 34.47 -6.21 -10.08
CA LEU A 22 33.06 -5.80 -10.21
C LEU A 22 32.14 -6.65 -9.32
N MET A 23 32.32 -7.97 -9.30
CA MET A 23 31.58 -8.90 -8.44
C MET A 23 31.87 -8.62 -6.96
N LEU A 24 33.13 -8.34 -6.59
CA LEU A 24 33.48 -7.94 -5.21
C LEU A 24 32.84 -6.59 -4.84
N HIS A 25 32.80 -5.63 -5.77
CA HIS A 25 32.20 -4.33 -5.56
C HIS A 25 30.67 -4.45 -5.40
N VAL A 26 30.01 -5.30 -6.20
CA VAL A 26 28.57 -5.60 -6.04
C VAL A 26 28.31 -6.39 -4.75
N ALA A 27 29.19 -7.31 -4.33
CA ALA A 27 29.01 -8.04 -3.08
C ALA A 27 29.24 -7.17 -1.83
N LEU A 28 30.21 -6.25 -1.87
CA LEU A 28 30.54 -5.36 -0.75
C LEU A 28 29.66 -4.11 -0.68
N PHE A 29 29.17 -3.60 -1.81
CA PHE A 29 28.41 -2.35 -1.89
C PHE A 29 27.00 -2.48 -2.50
N GLY A 30 26.68 -3.59 -3.16
CA GLY A 30 25.35 -3.84 -3.73
C GLY A 30 24.31 -4.33 -2.72
N GLY A 31 24.70 -4.63 -1.49
CA GLY A 31 23.82 -5.04 -0.39
C GLY A 31 23.05 -3.91 0.30
N LEU A 32 23.17 -2.66 -0.16
CA LEU A 32 22.47 -1.51 0.43
C LEU A 32 21.71 -0.69 -0.62
N ARG A 33 20.85 -1.35 -1.40
CA ARG A 33 19.56 -0.71 -1.69
C ARG A 33 18.61 -1.06 -0.54
N GLN A 34 18.89 -0.50 0.64
CA GLN A 34 17.79 -0.13 1.50
C GLN A 34 16.92 0.79 0.65
N ALA A 35 15.67 0.41 0.41
CA ALA A 35 14.67 1.38 0.01
C ALA A 35 14.85 2.59 0.93
N PRO A 36 14.99 3.83 0.42
CA PRO A 36 15.19 4.97 1.28
C PRO A 36 14.05 4.93 2.30
N ALA A 37 14.38 4.78 3.58
CA ALA A 37 13.39 4.88 4.63
C ALA A 37 12.63 6.17 4.35
N SER A 38 11.35 6.08 3.97
CA SER A 38 10.58 7.23 3.52
C SER A 38 10.76 8.32 4.56
N LYS A 39 11.48 9.38 4.17
CA LYS A 39 11.88 10.44 5.10
C LYS A 39 10.58 11.00 5.68
N VAL A 40 10.37 10.88 6.98
CA VAL A 40 9.17 11.41 7.61
C VAL A 40 9.25 12.93 7.57
N ALA A 41 8.22 13.58 7.03
CA ALA A 41 8.14 15.03 7.01
C ALA A 41 8.13 15.57 8.46
N PRO A 42 8.79 16.69 8.74
CA PRO A 42 8.78 17.27 10.08
C PRO A 42 7.38 17.82 10.42
N MET A 43 7.16 18.12 11.70
CA MET A 43 6.06 18.97 12.14
C MET A 43 6.54 20.42 12.11
N LEU A 44 5.99 21.22 11.20
CA LEU A 44 6.33 22.62 10.99
C LEU A 44 5.61 23.55 11.97
N SER A 45 6.24 24.67 12.29
CA SER A 45 5.63 25.77 13.02
C SER A 45 4.60 26.52 12.17
N ALA A 46 3.73 27.30 12.81
CA ALA A 46 2.76 28.15 12.11
C ALA A 46 3.44 29.18 11.19
N GLU A 47 4.63 29.66 11.52
CA GLU A 47 5.38 30.59 10.69
C GLU A 47 5.93 29.92 9.43
N GLU A 48 6.54 28.74 9.57
CA GLU A 48 7.02 27.96 8.42
C GLU A 48 5.88 27.54 7.49
N ARG A 49 4.71 27.15 8.03
CA ARG A 49 3.54 26.84 7.20
C ARG A 49 3.08 28.04 6.37
N ARG A 50 3.12 29.25 6.94
CA ARG A 50 2.71 30.49 6.24
C ARG A 50 3.66 30.88 5.11
N SER A 51 4.91 30.44 5.14
CA SER A 51 5.87 30.70 4.06
C SER A 51 5.77 29.71 2.90
N LEU A 52 5.03 28.60 3.08
CA LEU A 52 4.82 27.56 2.07
C LEU A 52 3.49 27.78 1.33
N MET A 53 3.58 28.29 0.11
CA MET A 53 2.43 28.61 -0.76
C MET A 53 1.51 27.41 -1.06
N THR A 54 2.08 26.21 -1.07
CA THR A 54 1.37 24.96 -1.35
C THR A 54 0.75 24.32 -0.10
N TYR A 55 1.04 24.81 1.10
CA TYR A 55 0.48 24.26 2.34
C TYR A 55 -1.06 24.31 2.31
N GLU A 56 -1.69 23.16 2.60
CA GLU A 56 -3.15 22.97 2.56
C GLU A 56 -3.79 23.24 1.18
N ARG A 57 -2.99 23.18 0.10
CA ARG A 57 -3.50 23.19 -1.27
C ARG A 57 -3.76 21.77 -1.79
N PRO A 58 -4.78 21.57 -2.64
CA PRO A 58 -4.99 20.30 -3.31
C PRO A 58 -3.74 19.87 -4.09
N CYS A 59 -3.52 18.56 -4.17
CA CYS A 59 -2.42 17.99 -4.95
C CYS A 59 -2.83 16.68 -5.62
N GLY A 60 -2.31 16.43 -6.82
CA GLY A 60 -2.39 15.14 -7.51
C GLY A 60 -1.18 14.23 -7.25
N GLY A 61 -0.07 14.78 -6.73
CA GLY A 61 1.11 14.00 -6.37
C GLY A 61 2.25 14.81 -5.75
N PRO A 62 3.42 14.17 -5.50
CA PRO A 62 4.54 14.76 -4.75
C PRO A 62 5.06 16.08 -5.32
N ARG A 63 5.10 16.21 -6.66
CA ARG A 63 5.72 17.36 -7.35
C ARG A 63 4.95 18.66 -7.18
N GLU A 64 3.69 18.58 -6.78
CA GLU A 64 2.84 19.74 -6.54
C GLU A 64 3.02 20.33 -5.13
N CYS A 65 3.72 19.62 -4.25
CA CYS A 65 3.97 20.05 -2.89
C CYS A 65 5.39 20.61 -2.74
N GLN A 66 5.52 21.80 -2.13
CA GLN A 66 6.83 22.35 -1.80
C GLN A 66 7.47 21.54 -0.67
N PRO A 67 8.75 21.12 -0.80
CA PRO A 67 9.44 20.47 0.30
C PRO A 67 9.43 21.36 1.58
N PRO A 68 9.26 20.78 2.77
CA PRO A 68 9.20 19.35 3.08
C PRO A 68 7.78 18.75 3.10
N LEU A 69 6.79 19.41 2.49
CA LEU A 69 5.40 18.93 2.47
C LEU A 69 5.26 17.64 1.65
N ALA A 70 4.26 16.85 2.03
CA ALA A 70 3.85 15.63 1.36
C ALA A 70 2.43 15.77 0.78
N CYS A 71 2.16 15.10 -0.34
CA CYS A 71 0.79 15.00 -0.84
C CYS A 71 0.03 13.90 -0.10
N PHE A 72 -0.82 14.27 0.86
CA PHE A 72 -1.48 13.35 1.78
C PHE A 72 -2.96 13.15 1.43
N VAL A 73 -3.42 11.89 1.51
CA VAL A 73 -4.84 11.53 1.37
C VAL A 73 -5.47 11.42 2.76
N ASN A 74 -6.29 12.37 3.13
CA ASN A 74 -7.10 12.29 4.33
C ASN A 74 -8.44 11.62 4.01
N ALA A 75 -8.50 10.30 4.20
CA ALA A 75 -9.70 9.50 3.96
C ALA A 75 -10.92 9.95 4.78
N ARG A 76 -10.73 10.51 5.99
CA ARG A 76 -11.84 11.01 6.82
C ARG A 76 -12.51 12.24 6.22
N ALA A 77 -11.69 13.17 5.73
CA ALA A 77 -12.17 14.41 5.14
C ALA A 77 -12.45 14.29 3.64
N MET A 78 -12.16 13.13 3.04
CA MET A 78 -12.19 12.89 1.59
C MET A 78 -11.40 13.96 0.82
N TRP A 79 -10.24 14.36 1.36
CA TRP A 79 -9.44 15.46 0.82
C TRP A 79 -7.98 15.03 0.61
N VAL A 80 -7.42 15.41 -0.55
CA VAL A 80 -6.01 15.20 -0.89
C VAL A 80 -5.33 16.56 -0.97
N TYR A 81 -4.29 16.77 -0.18
CA TYR A 81 -3.63 18.08 -0.07
C TYR A 81 -2.19 17.99 0.43
N CYS A 82 -1.42 19.05 0.15
CA CYS A 82 -0.04 19.18 0.61
C CYS A 82 0.01 19.53 2.09
N THR A 83 0.73 18.74 2.89
CA THR A 83 0.80 18.96 4.34
C THR A 83 2.08 18.42 4.96
N ASP A 84 2.31 18.80 6.21
CA ASP A 84 3.39 18.35 7.08
C ASP A 84 2.87 17.39 8.16
N SER A 85 3.76 16.86 9.00
CA SER A 85 3.32 16.07 10.16
C SER A 85 2.52 16.94 11.15
N LYS A 86 1.46 16.38 11.72
CA LYS A 86 0.61 17.03 12.74
C LYS A 86 0.98 16.66 14.17
N CYS A 87 1.75 15.60 14.33
CA CYS A 87 2.30 15.15 15.60
C CYS A 87 3.68 14.55 15.36
N MET A 88 4.46 14.43 16.41
CA MET A 88 5.72 13.68 16.47
C MET A 88 5.66 12.60 17.56
N THR A 89 4.85 12.81 18.60
CA THR A 89 4.66 11.85 19.71
C THR A 89 3.18 11.78 20.11
N ASP A 90 2.79 10.72 20.80
CA ASP A 90 1.42 10.52 21.30
C ASP A 90 0.96 11.61 22.26
N GLN A 91 1.89 12.27 22.97
CA GLN A 91 1.59 13.36 23.91
C GLN A 91 0.99 14.60 23.22
N GLN A 92 1.14 14.71 21.90
CA GLN A 92 0.59 15.80 21.10
C GLN A 92 -0.79 15.46 20.52
N CYS A 93 -1.28 14.24 20.75
CA CYS A 93 -2.59 13.78 20.36
C CYS A 93 -3.55 13.79 21.55
N SER A 94 -4.86 13.82 21.29
CA SER A 94 -5.87 13.62 22.33
C SER A 94 -5.76 12.22 22.95
N GLU A 95 -6.31 12.03 24.15
CA GLU A 95 -6.21 10.74 24.87
C GLU A 95 -6.71 9.54 24.06
N GLU A 96 -7.68 9.73 23.18
CA GLU A 96 -8.25 8.67 22.32
C GLU A 96 -7.50 8.47 20.99
N MET A 97 -6.34 9.10 20.83
CA MET A 97 -5.56 9.08 19.61
C MET A 97 -4.10 8.70 19.87
N ALA A 98 -3.43 8.22 18.82
CA ALA A 98 -2.01 7.94 18.81
C ALA A 98 -1.35 8.59 17.59
N CYS A 99 -0.09 8.96 17.72
CA CYS A 99 0.68 9.56 16.65
C CYS A 99 1.26 8.46 15.75
N ARG A 100 0.67 8.28 14.56
CA ARG A 100 1.06 7.23 13.62
C ARG A 100 1.67 7.83 12.36
N THR A 101 2.67 7.14 11.82
CA THR A 101 3.26 7.40 10.52
C THR A 101 2.36 6.82 9.42
N LEU A 102 1.99 7.64 8.46
CA LEU A 102 1.09 7.33 7.36
C LEU A 102 1.79 7.46 6.01
N LYS A 103 1.42 6.59 5.06
CA LYS A 103 1.81 6.69 3.66
C LYS A 103 1.18 7.91 3.01
N THR A 104 1.88 8.46 2.03
CA THR A 104 1.46 9.60 1.22
C THR A 104 1.51 9.20 -0.25
N LEU A 105 0.97 10.03 -1.16
CA LEU A 105 0.89 9.66 -2.57
C LEU A 105 2.26 9.63 -3.23
N GLY A 106 2.53 8.57 -3.99
CA GLY A 106 3.78 8.37 -4.74
C GLY A 106 5.01 8.37 -3.84
N ASP A 107 6.07 9.03 -4.29
CA ASP A 107 7.34 9.15 -3.55
C ASP A 107 7.34 10.32 -2.55
N SER A 108 6.17 10.78 -2.10
CA SER A 108 6.07 11.83 -1.09
C SER A 108 6.68 11.36 0.23
N PRO A 109 7.25 12.26 1.06
CA PRO A 109 7.67 11.88 2.41
C PRO A 109 6.46 11.37 3.20
N ALA A 110 6.66 10.36 4.05
CA ALA A 110 5.61 9.92 4.97
C ALA A 110 5.31 11.04 5.98
N ILE A 111 4.10 11.09 6.53
CA ILE A 111 3.75 12.07 7.57
C ILE A 111 3.33 11.38 8.84
N ARG A 112 3.45 12.07 9.98
CA ARG A 112 2.86 11.64 11.24
C ARG A 112 1.57 12.39 11.51
N HIS A 113 0.51 11.65 11.80
CA HIS A 113 -0.81 12.20 12.09
C HIS A 113 -1.43 11.52 13.31
N CYS A 114 -2.24 12.26 14.06
CA CYS A 114 -3.04 11.67 15.13
C CYS A 114 -4.17 10.82 14.51
N THR A 115 -4.14 9.51 14.77
CA THR A 115 -5.16 8.56 14.33
C THR A 115 -5.95 8.06 15.53
N LEU A 116 -7.17 7.56 15.32
CA LEU A 116 -8.00 7.05 16.41
C LEU A 116 -7.37 5.77 16.97
N VAL A 117 -7.54 5.58 18.29
CA VAL A 117 -7.34 4.31 18.97
C VAL A 117 -8.70 3.64 19.15
N GLY A 118 -8.80 2.39 18.73
CA GLY A 118 -10.06 1.66 18.66
C GLY A 118 -10.12 0.42 19.53
N GLY A 119 -10.98 -0.51 19.11
CA GLY A 119 -11.24 -1.77 19.82
C GLY A 119 -10.84 -3.03 19.05
N GLN A 120 -10.33 -2.90 17.82
CA GLN A 120 -9.92 -4.06 17.01
C GLN A 120 -8.74 -4.79 17.65
N LYS A 121 -8.81 -6.12 17.67
CA LYS A 121 -7.87 -7.04 18.31
C LYS A 121 -6.82 -7.52 17.33
N GLU A 122 -5.81 -8.22 17.84
CA GLU A 122 -4.74 -8.79 17.01
C GLU A 122 -5.34 -9.73 15.94
N GLY A 123 -4.99 -9.49 14.68
CA GLY A 123 -5.50 -10.20 13.50
C GLY A 123 -6.78 -9.61 12.90
N ASP A 124 -7.46 -8.68 13.57
CA ASP A 124 -8.65 -8.03 13.01
C ASP A 124 -8.28 -7.02 11.91
N THR A 125 -9.26 -6.71 11.05
CA THR A 125 -9.09 -5.71 9.99
C THR A 125 -9.03 -4.30 10.56
N CYS A 126 -8.18 -3.46 10.00
CA CYS A 126 -8.05 -2.06 10.36
C CYS A 126 -7.78 -1.16 9.15
N SER A 127 -7.92 0.15 9.36
CA SER A 127 -7.51 1.19 8.42
C SER A 127 -6.39 2.04 9.03
N ASP A 128 -5.39 2.41 8.22
CA ASP A 128 -4.28 3.29 8.65
C ASP A 128 -4.79 4.68 9.08
N MET A 129 -5.87 5.15 8.44
CA MET A 129 -6.57 6.40 8.79
C MET A 129 -8.05 6.09 9.05
N PRO A 130 -8.35 5.44 10.19
CA PRO A 130 -9.67 4.86 10.46
C PRO A 130 -10.71 5.96 10.66
N SER A 131 -11.88 5.88 10.04
CA SER A 131 -12.93 6.91 10.13
C SER A 131 -13.68 6.89 11.47
N SER A 132 -13.62 5.74 12.15
CA SER A 132 -14.31 5.43 13.39
C SER A 132 -13.45 4.52 14.30
N ARG A 133 -13.90 4.28 15.54
CA ARG A 133 -13.15 3.47 16.52
C ARG A 133 -13.24 1.96 16.25
N ASP A 134 -14.25 1.51 15.53
CA ASP A 134 -14.41 0.13 15.09
C ASP A 134 -13.53 -0.20 13.88
N GLU A 135 -12.89 0.77 13.23
CA GLU A 135 -11.89 0.53 12.18
C GLU A 135 -10.44 0.63 12.70
N ALA A 136 -10.27 0.99 13.97
CA ALA A 136 -8.99 1.27 14.58
C ALA A 136 -8.56 0.14 15.53
N CYS A 137 -7.26 -0.16 15.51
CA CYS A 137 -6.65 -1.09 16.45
C CYS A 137 -6.66 -0.53 17.88
N GLU A 138 -6.68 -1.43 18.87
CA GLU A 138 -6.44 -1.05 20.26
C GLU A 138 -5.03 -0.46 20.47
N ARG A 139 -4.82 0.25 21.58
CA ARG A 139 -3.69 1.18 21.79
C ARG A 139 -2.31 0.59 21.49
N GLU A 140 -2.11 -0.67 21.88
CA GLU A 140 -0.82 -1.35 21.80
C GLU A 140 -0.59 -2.07 20.47
N LEU A 141 -1.60 -2.08 19.59
CA LEU A 141 -1.52 -2.71 18.28
C LEU A 141 -1.24 -1.67 17.19
N ILE A 142 -0.55 -2.12 16.14
CA ILE A 142 -0.19 -1.35 14.96
C ILE A 142 -1.05 -1.85 13.81
N CYS A 143 -1.70 -0.93 13.09
CA CYS A 143 -2.34 -1.27 11.83
C CYS A 143 -1.25 -1.37 10.75
N GLN A 144 -1.14 -2.53 10.11
CA GLN A 144 -0.18 -2.81 9.05
C GLN A 144 -0.76 -3.84 8.08
N GLY A 145 -0.70 -3.58 6.77
CA GLY A 145 -1.35 -4.42 5.77
C GLY A 145 -2.84 -4.66 6.05
N SER A 146 -3.54 -3.63 6.54
CA SER A 146 -4.95 -3.71 6.96
C SER A 146 -5.23 -4.74 8.07
N ARG A 147 -4.23 -5.04 8.91
CA ARG A 147 -4.37 -5.93 10.06
C ARG A 147 -3.77 -5.33 11.32
N CYS A 148 -4.45 -5.50 12.44
CA CYS A 148 -3.91 -5.14 13.75
C CYS A 148 -2.87 -6.17 14.19
N GLY A 149 -1.64 -5.73 14.38
CA GLY A 149 -0.52 -6.57 14.80
C GLY A 149 0.14 -6.03 16.07
N ARG A 150 0.54 -6.92 16.97
CA ARG A 150 1.38 -6.52 18.10
C ARG A 150 2.80 -6.19 17.62
N PRO A 151 3.55 -5.30 18.28
CA PRO A 151 4.95 -5.06 17.95
C PRO A 151 5.78 -6.34 18.04
N CYS A 152 6.77 -6.49 17.17
CA CYS A 152 7.66 -7.66 17.13
C CYS A 152 9.12 -7.25 16.91
N ARG A 153 10.02 -8.23 16.90
CA ARG A 153 11.45 -8.00 16.66
C ARG A 153 11.88 -8.83 15.46
N MET A 154 12.41 -8.16 14.44
CA MET A 154 12.79 -8.78 13.16
C MET A 154 13.90 -9.83 13.33
N ASP A 155 14.74 -9.68 14.36
CA ASP A 155 15.89 -10.53 14.66
C ASP A 155 15.58 -11.65 15.67
N GLU A 156 14.33 -11.74 16.16
CA GLU A 156 13.92 -12.74 17.15
C GLU A 156 12.86 -13.69 16.56
N PRO A 157 13.28 -14.86 16.04
CA PRO A 157 12.36 -15.91 15.61
C PRO A 157 11.50 -16.37 16.81
N GLY A 158 10.19 -16.15 16.73
CA GLY A 158 9.25 -16.43 17.82
C GLY A 158 8.68 -15.19 18.52
N SER A 159 9.05 -13.98 18.11
CA SER A 159 8.40 -12.75 18.58
C SER A 159 6.91 -12.68 18.20
N CYS A 160 6.51 -13.39 17.14
CA CYS A 160 5.12 -13.52 16.71
C CYS A 160 4.51 -14.89 17.03
N PRO A 161 3.20 -14.94 17.29
CA PRO A 161 2.52 -16.20 17.56
C PRO A 161 2.40 -17.04 16.27
N ASP A 162 2.05 -18.32 16.42
CA ASP A 162 1.84 -19.20 15.28
C ASP A 162 0.78 -18.65 14.33
N GLY A 163 1.13 -18.55 13.05
CA GLY A 163 0.25 -18.02 12.01
C GLY A 163 0.49 -16.55 11.72
N PHE A 164 1.50 -15.97 12.35
CA PHE A 164 1.94 -14.61 12.13
C PHE A 164 3.44 -14.60 11.88
N PHE A 165 3.89 -13.59 11.15
CA PHE A 165 5.31 -13.32 10.98
C PHE A 165 5.57 -11.85 11.27
N CYS A 166 6.81 -11.55 11.65
CA CYS A 166 7.22 -10.18 11.93
C CYS A 166 7.47 -9.46 10.60
N HIS A 167 6.73 -8.38 10.35
CA HIS A 167 6.86 -7.59 9.14
C HIS A 167 7.24 -6.15 9.47
N GLU A 168 8.25 -5.61 8.78
CA GLU A 168 8.69 -4.22 8.92
C GLU A 168 7.66 -3.26 8.32
N GLY A 169 7.26 -2.24 9.07
CA GLY A 169 6.26 -1.25 8.65
C GLY A 169 6.64 0.18 9.02
N LEU A 170 5.87 1.16 8.55
CA LEU A 170 6.14 2.58 8.82
C LEU A 170 6.06 2.97 10.30
N ASN A 171 5.35 2.17 11.09
CA ASN A 171 5.17 2.35 12.53
C ASN A 171 6.07 1.41 13.36
N GLY A 172 7.09 0.83 12.73
CA GLY A 172 7.93 -0.21 13.28
C GLY A 172 7.42 -1.61 12.93
N PRO A 173 8.19 -2.66 13.28
CA PRO A 173 7.83 -4.04 12.99
C PRO A 173 6.63 -4.52 13.80
N SER A 174 5.70 -5.20 13.15
CA SER A 174 4.53 -5.80 13.79
C SER A 174 4.20 -7.21 13.28
N CYS A 175 3.51 -7.99 14.10
CA CYS A 175 3.04 -9.32 13.75
C CYS A 175 1.83 -9.22 12.83
N VAL A 176 1.99 -9.66 11.58
CA VAL A 176 0.90 -9.72 10.61
C VAL A 176 0.59 -11.17 10.25
N PRO A 177 -0.69 -11.51 9.96
CA PRO A 177 -1.08 -12.89 9.71
C PRO A 177 -0.47 -13.43 8.41
N THR A 178 -0.24 -14.75 8.39
CA THR A 178 0.15 -15.52 7.21
C THR A 178 -0.53 -16.87 7.16
N CYS A 179 -1.02 -17.22 5.98
CA CYS A 179 -1.50 -18.56 5.65
C CYS A 179 -0.51 -19.36 4.79
N GLU A 180 0.63 -18.77 4.42
CA GLU A 180 1.60 -19.43 3.55
C GLU A 180 2.19 -20.68 4.22
N GLY A 181 2.25 -21.78 3.46
CA GLY A 181 2.71 -23.08 3.98
C GLY A 181 1.70 -23.78 4.90
N ARG A 182 0.47 -23.26 5.03
CA ARG A 182 -0.61 -23.85 5.83
C ARG A 182 -1.79 -24.24 4.95
N VAL A 183 -2.56 -25.21 5.42
CA VAL A 183 -3.83 -25.60 4.78
C VAL A 183 -4.91 -24.68 5.32
N CYS A 184 -5.60 -23.97 4.42
CA CYS A 184 -6.75 -23.17 4.78
C CYS A 184 -7.99 -24.04 5.06
N PRO A 185 -8.94 -23.56 5.88
CA PRO A 185 -10.22 -24.24 6.08
C PRO A 185 -10.95 -24.56 4.76
N GLU A 186 -11.83 -25.55 4.79
CA GLU A 186 -12.62 -25.93 3.61
C GLU A 186 -13.38 -24.73 3.03
N GLY A 187 -13.31 -24.57 1.70
CA GLY A 187 -13.91 -23.44 0.98
C GLY A 187 -13.08 -22.15 0.99
N GLN A 188 -11.91 -22.14 1.63
CA GLN A 188 -11.01 -20.99 1.67
C GLN A 188 -9.69 -21.30 0.96
N GLU A 189 -9.09 -20.25 0.39
CA GLU A 189 -7.76 -20.29 -0.20
C GLU A 189 -6.83 -19.35 0.55
N CYS A 190 -5.52 -19.60 0.49
CA CYS A 190 -4.55 -18.67 1.05
C CYS A 190 -4.37 -17.50 0.06
N VAL A 191 -4.77 -16.30 0.48
CA VAL A 191 -4.75 -15.11 -0.37
C VAL A 191 -3.72 -14.14 0.16
N ARG A 192 -2.88 -13.61 -0.74
CA ARG A 192 -1.94 -12.53 -0.41
C ARG A 192 -2.67 -11.21 -0.43
N LEU A 193 -2.52 -10.43 0.62
CA LEU A 193 -3.00 -9.06 0.73
C LEU A 193 -1.81 -8.11 0.58
N ASP A 194 -2.05 -6.82 0.77
CA ASP A 194 -1.00 -5.82 0.73
C ASP A 194 0.02 -6.03 1.86
N GLU A 195 1.23 -5.51 1.66
CA GLU A 195 2.31 -5.52 2.67
C GLU A 195 2.68 -6.91 3.18
N GLY A 196 2.65 -7.91 2.30
CA GLY A 196 3.09 -9.28 2.61
C GLY A 196 2.15 -10.06 3.54
N VAL A 197 1.05 -9.45 3.97
CA VAL A 197 0.01 -10.13 4.74
C VAL A 197 -0.61 -11.22 3.89
N SER A 198 -0.93 -12.36 4.49
CA SER A 198 -1.77 -13.36 3.83
C SER A 198 -2.77 -13.96 4.81
N SER A 199 -3.95 -14.26 4.32
CA SER A 199 -5.01 -14.84 5.16
C SER A 199 -5.82 -15.86 4.39
N CYS A 200 -6.35 -16.83 5.13
CA CYS A 200 -7.33 -17.76 4.58
C CYS A 200 -8.65 -17.02 4.39
N ALA A 201 -9.11 -16.98 3.14
CA ALA A 201 -10.34 -16.31 2.79
C ALA A 201 -11.07 -17.04 1.66
N GLN A 202 -12.39 -16.86 1.63
CA GLN A 202 -13.18 -17.24 0.48
C GLN A 202 -13.00 -16.19 -0.61
N VAL A 203 -12.63 -16.63 -1.82
CA VAL A 203 -12.38 -15.74 -2.95
C VAL A 203 -13.62 -15.64 -3.83
N TYR A 204 -14.14 -14.43 -3.96
CA TYR A 204 -15.18 -14.07 -4.91
C TYR A 204 -14.59 -13.35 -6.12
N GLY A 205 -15.28 -13.43 -7.26
CA GLY A 205 -14.81 -12.86 -8.53
C GLY A 205 -13.68 -13.68 -9.16
N GLN A 206 -12.76 -13.00 -9.85
CA GLN A 206 -11.62 -13.66 -10.49
C GLN A 206 -10.48 -13.78 -9.49
N ASN A 207 -10.07 -15.01 -9.15
CA ASN A 207 -8.85 -15.22 -8.37
C ASN A 207 -7.61 -14.93 -9.25
N CYS A 208 -7.27 -13.65 -9.35
CA CYS A 208 -6.19 -13.15 -10.18
C CYS A 208 -4.78 -13.46 -9.65
N GLN A 209 -4.68 -14.00 -8.43
CA GLN A 209 -3.43 -14.52 -7.86
C GLN A 209 -3.15 -15.95 -8.30
N ARG A 210 -4.21 -16.73 -8.55
CA ARG A 210 -4.11 -18.08 -9.12
C ARG A 210 -4.03 -18.05 -10.64
N THR A 211 -4.85 -17.22 -11.28
CA THR A 211 -4.88 -17.05 -12.73
C THR A 211 -4.42 -15.63 -13.07
N PRO A 212 -3.21 -15.43 -13.61
CA PRO A 212 -2.69 -14.09 -13.89
C PRO A 212 -3.65 -13.27 -14.74
N CYS A 213 -3.72 -11.97 -14.45
CA CYS A 213 -4.49 -11.05 -15.27
C CYS A 213 -3.89 -10.96 -16.69
N PRO A 214 -4.72 -10.69 -17.70
CA PRO A 214 -4.25 -10.38 -19.05
C PRO A 214 -3.27 -9.21 -19.08
N ASP A 215 -2.46 -9.12 -20.14
CA ASP A 215 -1.47 -8.05 -20.31
C ASP A 215 -2.10 -6.66 -20.15
N GLY A 216 -1.42 -5.79 -19.42
CA GLY A 216 -1.87 -4.43 -19.13
C GLY A 216 -2.88 -4.30 -17.98
N GLN A 217 -3.34 -5.42 -17.41
CA GLN A 217 -4.22 -5.44 -16.23
C GLN A 217 -3.42 -5.76 -14.96
N LYS A 218 -3.88 -5.23 -13.83
CA LYS A 218 -3.31 -5.52 -12.51
C LYS A 218 -4.31 -6.24 -11.64
N CYS A 219 -3.83 -7.26 -10.94
CA CYS A 219 -4.61 -7.97 -9.95
C CYS A 219 -4.82 -7.07 -8.73
N VAL A 220 -6.08 -6.84 -8.38
CA VAL A 220 -6.48 -6.12 -7.17
C VAL A 220 -7.31 -7.06 -6.32
N ILE A 221 -6.85 -7.28 -5.09
CA ILE A 221 -7.58 -8.02 -4.07
C ILE A 221 -8.15 -7.01 -3.08
N GLN A 222 -9.48 -7.02 -2.92
CA GLN A 222 -10.15 -6.19 -1.94
C GLN A 222 -10.60 -7.07 -0.77
N ASN A 223 -10.22 -6.68 0.44
CA ASN A 223 -10.65 -7.31 1.68
C ASN A 223 -11.33 -6.26 2.58
N PRO A 224 -12.65 -6.06 2.43
CA PRO A 224 -13.40 -5.07 3.19
C PRO A 224 -13.34 -5.37 4.70
N PRO A 225 -13.25 -4.34 5.57
CA PRO A 225 -13.19 -4.54 7.01
C PRO A 225 -14.32 -5.39 7.61
N HIS A 226 -15.55 -5.22 7.10
CA HIS A 226 -16.72 -5.95 7.58
C HIS A 226 -16.78 -7.42 7.13
N HIS A 227 -15.94 -7.82 6.16
CA HIS A 227 -15.88 -9.17 5.61
C HIS A 227 -14.47 -9.76 5.70
N PRO A 228 -13.91 -9.94 6.92
CA PRO A 228 -12.49 -10.26 7.12
C PRO A 228 -12.05 -11.62 6.56
N ARG A 229 -13.00 -12.54 6.32
CA ARG A 229 -12.76 -13.89 5.78
C ARG A 229 -13.17 -14.02 4.31
N GLU A 230 -13.50 -12.91 3.66
CA GLU A 230 -13.91 -12.88 2.27
C GLU A 230 -13.07 -11.87 1.50
N VAL A 231 -12.73 -12.20 0.27
CA VAL A 231 -11.98 -11.30 -0.60
C VAL A 231 -12.57 -11.28 -1.99
N TRP A 232 -12.45 -10.13 -2.65
CA TRP A 232 -12.88 -9.95 -4.02
C TRP A 232 -11.67 -9.70 -4.89
N GLY A 233 -11.42 -10.66 -5.79
CA GLY A 233 -10.36 -10.55 -6.78
C GLY A 233 -10.89 -9.99 -8.09
N THR A 234 -10.20 -8.96 -8.60
CA THR A 234 -10.54 -8.37 -9.89
C THR A 234 -9.27 -7.95 -10.65
N CYS A 235 -9.32 -8.07 -11.97
CA CYS A 235 -8.27 -7.54 -12.85
C CYS A 235 -8.68 -6.14 -13.30
N LEU A 236 -7.95 -5.12 -12.86
CA LEU A 236 -8.23 -3.73 -13.21
C LEU A 236 -7.26 -3.22 -14.28
N ILE A 237 -7.81 -2.46 -15.22
CA ILE A 237 -7.05 -1.58 -16.10
C ILE A 237 -6.97 -0.23 -15.39
N TYR A 238 -5.77 0.30 -15.21
CA TYR A 238 -5.59 1.63 -14.67
C TYR A 238 -5.76 2.66 -15.78
N CYS A 239 -6.40 3.77 -15.44
CA CYS A 239 -6.65 4.89 -16.34
C CYS A 239 -6.27 6.18 -15.63
N ASP A 240 -5.99 7.24 -16.39
CA ASP A 240 -5.80 8.58 -15.87
C ASP A 240 -6.71 9.57 -16.59
N GLU A 241 -6.91 10.74 -16.00
CA GLU A 241 -7.72 11.80 -16.62
C GLU A 241 -7.12 12.30 -17.94
N ALA A 242 -5.82 12.07 -18.17
CA ALA A 242 -5.13 12.42 -19.40
C ALA A 242 -5.41 11.44 -20.56
N ASN A 243 -5.80 10.19 -20.26
CA ASN A 243 -6.10 9.14 -21.23
C ASN A 243 -7.42 8.42 -20.89
N PRO A 244 -8.58 9.10 -20.98
CA PRO A 244 -9.88 8.48 -20.69
C PRO A 244 -10.23 7.32 -21.64
N ASP A 245 -9.67 7.32 -22.85
CA ASP A 245 -9.83 6.25 -23.86
C ASP A 245 -9.06 4.96 -23.53
N SER A 246 -8.34 4.93 -22.41
CA SER A 246 -7.65 3.73 -21.91
C SER A 246 -8.62 2.63 -21.46
N CYS A 247 -9.88 2.98 -21.19
CA CYS A 247 -10.89 2.02 -20.78
C CYS A 247 -11.56 1.34 -21.98
N PRO A 248 -11.71 0.00 -21.97
CA PRO A 248 -12.45 -0.72 -23.00
C PRO A 248 -13.91 -0.27 -23.11
N GLU A 249 -14.55 -0.60 -24.23
CA GLU A 249 -16.00 -0.37 -24.40
C GLU A 249 -16.80 -1.01 -23.25
N GLY A 250 -17.76 -0.26 -22.69
CA GLY A 250 -18.53 -0.68 -21.52
C GLY A 250 -17.83 -0.44 -20.17
N PHE A 251 -16.67 0.24 -20.16
CA PHE A 251 -15.98 0.68 -18.96
C PHE A 251 -15.82 2.20 -18.95
N VAL A 252 -15.79 2.78 -17.76
CA VAL A 252 -15.55 4.20 -17.53
C VAL A 252 -14.39 4.37 -16.57
N CYS A 253 -13.55 5.38 -16.82
CA CYS A 253 -12.47 5.70 -15.90
C CYS A 253 -13.05 6.33 -14.63
N GLN A 254 -12.91 5.66 -13.50
CA GLN A 254 -13.37 6.15 -12.21
C GLN A 254 -12.27 5.93 -11.17
N THR A 255 -11.89 7.01 -10.48
CA THR A 255 -10.86 6.96 -9.42
C THR A 255 -9.55 6.31 -9.87
N GLY A 256 -9.14 6.55 -11.13
CA GLY A 256 -7.89 6.02 -11.69
C GLY A 256 -7.92 4.56 -12.14
N ALA A 257 -9.10 3.92 -12.18
CA ALA A 257 -9.27 2.57 -12.70
C ALA A 257 -10.52 2.47 -13.58
N CYS A 258 -10.45 1.62 -14.60
CA CYS A 258 -11.58 1.30 -15.46
C CYS A 258 -12.57 0.43 -14.70
N ARG A 259 -13.78 0.96 -14.50
CA ARG A 259 -14.89 0.28 -13.85
C ARG A 259 -15.97 -0.01 -14.86
N LYS A 260 -16.60 -1.18 -14.78
CA LYS A 260 -17.70 -1.55 -15.68
C LYS A 260 -18.86 -0.57 -15.46
N SER A 261 -19.34 0.06 -16.53
CA SER A 261 -20.52 0.92 -16.45
C SER A 261 -21.77 0.08 -16.23
N CYS A 262 -22.77 0.67 -15.58
CA CYS A 262 -24.04 0.01 -15.33
C CYS A 262 -25.21 0.98 -15.48
N ASP A 263 -26.37 0.42 -15.83
CA ASP A 263 -27.64 1.13 -15.77
C ASP A 263 -28.40 0.65 -14.52
N PRO A 264 -28.72 1.51 -13.55
CA PRO A 264 -29.46 1.12 -12.36
C PRO A 264 -30.87 0.59 -12.65
N ALA A 265 -31.43 0.87 -13.84
CA ALA A 265 -32.70 0.31 -14.28
C ALA A 265 -32.60 -1.18 -14.69
N VAL A 266 -31.39 -1.67 -14.95
CA VAL A 266 -31.15 -3.07 -15.34
C VAL A 266 -30.72 -3.87 -14.11
N PRO A 267 -31.59 -4.74 -13.56
CA PRO A 267 -31.24 -5.52 -12.37
C PRO A 267 -30.10 -6.51 -12.67
N ASN A 268 -29.22 -6.69 -11.70
CA ASN A 268 -28.11 -7.67 -11.72
C ASN A 268 -27.11 -7.51 -12.89
N VAL A 269 -27.04 -6.34 -13.54
CA VAL A 269 -26.07 -6.08 -14.63
C VAL A 269 -24.60 -6.22 -14.21
N CYS A 270 -24.34 -6.05 -12.90
CA CYS A 270 -23.02 -6.14 -12.31
C CYS A 270 -22.61 -7.57 -11.90
N GLY A 271 -23.55 -8.51 -11.87
CA GLY A 271 -23.31 -9.86 -11.40
C GLY A 271 -23.34 -9.99 -9.86
N PRO A 272 -23.05 -11.19 -9.34
CA PRO A 272 -23.13 -11.49 -7.91
C PRO A 272 -22.07 -10.71 -7.11
N HIS A 273 -22.45 -10.22 -5.92
CA HIS A 273 -21.61 -9.42 -5.01
C HIS A 273 -21.20 -8.03 -5.52
N TYR A 274 -21.79 -7.57 -6.61
CA TYR A 274 -21.62 -6.22 -7.12
C TYR A 274 -22.97 -5.55 -7.31
N LYS A 275 -23.07 -4.27 -6.96
CA LYS A 275 -24.25 -3.43 -7.17
C LYS A 275 -23.93 -2.30 -8.14
N CYS A 276 -24.96 -1.87 -8.87
CA CYS A 276 -24.85 -0.65 -9.67
C CYS A 276 -24.96 0.55 -8.72
N TYR A 277 -23.87 1.29 -8.58
CA TYR A 277 -23.77 2.37 -7.61
C TYR A 277 -23.16 3.63 -8.24
N ARG A 278 -23.44 4.78 -7.63
CA ARG A 278 -22.87 6.07 -8.00
C ARG A 278 -22.62 6.89 -6.75
N TYR A 279 -21.35 7.19 -6.48
CA TYR A 279 -20.90 7.93 -5.30
C TYR A 279 -21.48 9.35 -5.20
N SER A 280 -21.63 10.05 -6.33
CA SER A 280 -22.27 11.37 -6.40
C SER A 280 -22.74 11.65 -7.82
N GLU A 281 -23.56 12.68 -8.01
CA GLU A 281 -24.05 13.07 -9.34
C GLU A 281 -22.93 13.38 -10.35
N LYS A 282 -21.71 13.68 -9.89
CA LYS A 282 -20.55 13.95 -10.73
C LYS A 282 -19.90 12.69 -11.32
N TYR A 283 -20.16 11.52 -10.73
CA TYR A 283 -19.57 10.25 -11.18
C TYR A 283 -20.54 9.47 -12.06
N ALA A 284 -20.00 8.62 -12.93
CA ALA A 284 -20.81 7.68 -13.69
C ALA A 284 -21.36 6.57 -12.78
N TRP A 285 -22.43 5.90 -13.23
CA TRP A 285 -22.91 4.66 -12.62
C TRP A 285 -21.99 3.51 -12.99
N THR A 286 -21.49 2.82 -11.98
CA THR A 286 -20.53 1.73 -12.14
C THR A 286 -20.84 0.56 -11.24
N CYS A 287 -20.29 -0.60 -11.60
CA CYS A 287 -20.36 -1.79 -10.79
C CYS A 287 -19.32 -1.73 -9.68
N ASP A 288 -19.79 -1.51 -8.46
CA ASP A 288 -18.99 -1.51 -7.24
C ASP A 288 -19.36 -2.70 -6.37
N LEU A 289 -18.46 -3.06 -5.45
CA LEU A 289 -18.71 -4.13 -4.49
C LEU A 289 -19.97 -3.83 -3.67
N ASP A 290 -20.79 -4.85 -3.49
CA ASP A 290 -21.93 -4.80 -2.58
C ASP A 290 -21.46 -5.09 -1.15
N LEU A 291 -20.85 -4.07 -0.54
CA LEU A 291 -20.37 -4.08 0.84
C LEU A 291 -21.51 -3.86 1.84
#